data_AF-A0A9E2RJD6-F1
#
_entry.id   AF-A0A9E2RJD6-F1
#
_cell.length_a   1.000
_cell.length_b   1.000
_cell.length_c   1.000
_cell.angle_alpha   90.00
_cell.angle_beta   90.00
_cell.angle_gamma   90.00
#
_symmetry.space_group_name_H-M   'P 1'
#
loop_
_entity.id
_entity.type
_entity.pdbx_description
1 polymer ?
#
loop_
_entity_poly.entity_id
_entity_poly.type
_entity_poly.pdbx_seq_one_letter_code
_entity_poly.pdbx_strand_id
1 'polypeptide(L)'
;MLVNESQIRALIRLLADEDERIVRTISGKLIDIGPSAVPLLQEAEIEQPEMADRLVSVLEEIRGGKLEDELTQLAALPDGPMDLEQGAFLIARYAYPSLAVTSYTRQLDEMAQEVQDRIGPRASGEETIK
;
A
#
# COMPACT_ATOMS: atom_id res chain seq x y z
N MET A 1 -0.16 15.04 -16.47
CA MET A 1 -0.73 14.43 -17.70
C MET A 1 -1.89 13.57 -17.23
N LEU A 2 -3.13 13.84 -17.66
CA LEU A 2 -4.25 12.95 -17.35
C LEU A 2 -4.06 11.68 -18.16
N VAL A 3 -3.58 10.62 -17.50
CA VAL A 3 -3.51 9.30 -18.11
C VAL A 3 -4.95 8.85 -18.30
N ASN A 4 -5.37 8.70 -19.55
CA ASN A 4 -6.73 8.29 -19.86
C ASN A 4 -6.88 6.78 -19.64
N GLU A 5 -8.03 6.36 -19.10
CA GLU A 5 -8.37 4.95 -18.84
C GLU A 5 -8.19 4.07 -20.09
N SER A 6 -8.53 4.62 -21.26
CA SER A 6 -8.34 3.97 -22.57
C SER A 6 -6.88 3.67 -22.91
N GLN A 7 -5.95 4.52 -22.48
CA GLN A 7 -4.52 4.28 -22.65
C GLN A 7 -4.05 3.13 -21.75
N ILE A 8 -4.50 3.09 -20.49
CA ILE A 8 -4.15 2.02 -19.56
C ILE A 8 -4.70 0.68 -20.07
N ARG A 9 -5.96 0.63 -20.52
CA ARG A 9 -6.54 -0.57 -21.14
C ARG A 9 -5.78 -1.02 -22.38
N ALA A 10 -5.27 -0.09 -23.20
CA ALA A 10 -4.45 -0.43 -24.36
C ALA A 10 -3.09 -1.02 -23.94
N LEU A 11 -2.45 -0.47 -22.91
CA LEU A 11 -1.22 -1.03 -22.33
C LEU A 11 -1.47 -2.44 -21.77
N ILE A 12 -2.56 -2.64 -21.04
CA ILE A 12 -2.94 -3.96 -20.50
C ILE A 12 -3.10 -4.98 -21.63
N ARG A 13 -3.73 -4.63 -22.75
CA ARG A 13 -3.83 -5.55 -23.91
C ARG A 13 -2.47 -5.92 -24.50
N LEU A 14 -1.50 -5.00 -24.47
CA LEU A 14 -0.14 -5.25 -24.96
C LEU A 14 0.70 -6.12 -24.01
N LEU A 15 0.27 -6.33 -22.75
CA LEU A 15 0.90 -7.32 -21.87
C LEU A 15 0.62 -8.78 -22.31
N ALA A 16 -0.39 -8.99 -23.18
CA ALA A 16 -0.70 -10.30 -23.76
C ALA A 16 0.31 -10.71 -24.86
N ASP A 17 1.17 -9.79 -25.30
CA ASP A 17 2.14 -10.04 -26.37
C ASP A 17 3.13 -11.16 -26.00
N GLU A 18 3.64 -11.85 -27.01
CA GLU A 18 4.63 -12.93 -26.88
C GLU A 18 6.06 -12.36 -26.79
N ASP A 19 6.31 -11.15 -27.28
CA ASP A 19 7.62 -10.50 -27.19
C ASP A 19 7.89 -9.98 -25.76
N GLU A 20 8.80 -10.64 -25.06
CA GLU A 20 9.24 -10.25 -23.71
C GLU A 20 9.75 -8.80 -23.61
N ARG A 21 10.31 -8.23 -24.68
CA ARG A 21 10.76 -6.82 -24.69
C ARG A 21 9.57 -5.87 -24.64
N ILE A 22 8.50 -6.20 -25.37
CA ILE A 22 7.26 -5.44 -25.35
C ILE A 22 6.67 -5.53 -23.95
N VAL A 23 6.50 -6.75 -23.42
CA VAL A 23 5.97 -7.00 -22.07
C VAL A 23 6.73 -6.16 -21.03
N ARG A 24 8.07 -6.24 -20.99
CA ARG A 24 8.88 -5.44 -20.04
C ARG A 24 8.67 -3.94 -20.18
N THR A 25 8.63 -3.43 -21.40
CA THR A 25 8.43 -1.99 -21.66
C THR A 25 7.05 -1.54 -21.19
N ILE A 26 6.03 -2.35 -21.42
CA ILE A 26 4.65 -2.06 -21.05
C ILE A 26 4.45 -2.17 -19.53
N SER A 27 5.02 -3.20 -18.89
CA SER A 27 5.06 -3.32 -17.42
C SER A 27 5.67 -2.08 -16.79
N GLY A 28 6.84 -1.62 -17.28
CA GLY A 28 7.47 -0.40 -16.79
C GLY A 28 6.57 0.83 -16.90
N LYS A 29 5.90 1.02 -18.05
CA LYS A 29 4.95 2.13 -18.22
C LYS A 29 3.75 2.06 -17.26
N LEU A 30 3.25 0.86 -16.98
CA LEU A 30 2.15 0.67 -16.03
C LEU A 30 2.60 0.96 -14.60
N ILE A 31 3.83 0.59 -14.25
CA ILE A 31 4.46 0.93 -12.97
C ILE A 31 4.63 2.45 -12.84
N ASP A 32 5.12 3.12 -13.89
CA ASP A 32 5.27 4.59 -13.92
C ASP A 32 3.92 5.33 -13.78
N ILE A 33 2.83 4.75 -14.29
CA ILE A 33 1.47 5.28 -14.09
C ILE A 33 1.03 5.10 -12.63
N GLY A 34 1.49 4.03 -11.97
CA GLY A 34 1.34 3.82 -10.55
C GLY A 34 -0.10 3.51 -10.12
N PRO A 35 -0.57 4.01 -8.95
CA PRO A 35 -1.82 3.59 -8.32
C PRO A 35 -3.08 3.74 -9.18
N SER A 36 -3.11 4.66 -10.14
CA SER A 36 -4.26 4.83 -11.04
C SER A 36 -4.46 3.66 -12.01
N ALA A 37 -3.44 2.84 -12.26
CA ALA A 37 -3.56 1.65 -13.10
C ALA A 37 -4.14 0.44 -12.33
N VAL A 38 -4.08 0.44 -10.99
CA VAL A 38 -4.44 -0.71 -10.15
C VAL A 38 -5.88 -1.21 -10.39
N PRO A 39 -6.93 -0.37 -10.43
CA PRO A 39 -8.29 -0.87 -10.62
C PRO A 39 -8.49 -1.61 -11.95
N LEU A 40 -7.85 -1.11 -13.01
CA LEU A 40 -7.94 -1.70 -14.36
C LEU A 40 -7.12 -2.98 -14.48
N LEU A 41 -5.98 -3.06 -13.78
CA LEU A 41 -5.16 -4.27 -13.71
C LEU A 41 -5.90 -5.38 -12.95
N GLN A 42 -6.60 -5.04 -11.86
CA GLN A 42 -7.42 -6.00 -11.10
C GLN A 42 -8.63 -6.48 -11.91
N GLU A 43 -9.28 -5.60 -12.68
CA GLU A 43 -10.35 -5.99 -13.61
C GLU A 43 -9.80 -6.98 -14.66
N ALA A 44 -8.66 -6.65 -15.27
CA ALA A 44 -8.03 -7.49 -16.27
C ALA A 44 -7.56 -8.83 -15.73
N GLU A 45 -7.11 -8.91 -14.47
CA GLU A 45 -6.70 -10.15 -13.81
C GLU A 45 -7.87 -11.15 -13.71
N ILE A 46 -9.09 -10.63 -13.48
CA ILE A 46 -10.31 -11.43 -13.42
C ILE A 46 -10.76 -11.84 -14.84
N GLU A 47 -10.65 -10.94 -15.81
CA GLU A 47 -11.08 -11.18 -17.19
C GLU A 47 -10.14 -12.10 -17.99
N GLN A 48 -8.83 -12.05 -17.70
CA GLN A 48 -7.75 -12.71 -18.46
C GLN A 48 -6.87 -13.56 -17.53
N PRO A 49 -7.36 -14.74 -17.08
CA PRO A 49 -6.64 -15.61 -16.15
C PRO A 49 -5.30 -16.12 -16.70
N GLU A 50 -5.13 -16.20 -18.02
CA GLU A 50 -3.87 -16.55 -18.67
C GLU A 50 -2.77 -15.50 -18.50
N MET A 51 -3.15 -14.25 -18.19
CA MET A 51 -2.23 -13.16 -17.92
C MET A 51 -2.06 -12.87 -16.43
N ALA A 52 -2.74 -13.62 -15.56
CA ALA A 52 -2.79 -13.35 -14.12
C ALA A 52 -1.39 -13.17 -13.52
N ASP A 53 -0.46 -14.08 -13.76
CA ASP A 53 0.91 -13.99 -13.22
C ASP A 53 1.62 -12.68 -13.62
N ARG A 54 1.44 -12.24 -14.87
CA ARG A 54 2.04 -10.99 -15.39
C ARG A 54 1.39 -9.76 -14.75
N LEU A 55 0.07 -9.77 -14.62
CA LEU A 55 -0.70 -8.69 -14.03
C LEU A 55 -0.42 -8.56 -12.54
N VAL A 56 -0.37 -9.68 -11.82
CA VAL A 56 0.01 -9.76 -10.40
C VAL A 56 1.41 -9.18 -10.20
N SER A 57 2.38 -9.56 -11.04
CA SER A 57 3.74 -9.02 -10.94
C SER A 57 3.75 -7.50 -11.06
N VAL A 58 3.04 -6.93 -12.04
CA VAL A 58 2.94 -5.47 -12.21
C VAL A 58 2.22 -4.80 -11.03
N LEU A 59 1.16 -5.43 -10.52
CA LEU A 59 0.43 -4.95 -9.35
C LEU A 59 1.30 -4.94 -8.09
N GLU A 60 2.12 -5.96 -7.88
CA GLU A 60 3.06 -6.05 -6.76
C GLU A 60 4.12 -4.95 -6.82
N GLU A 61 4.71 -4.71 -7.99
CA GLU A 61 5.68 -3.62 -8.19
C GLU A 61 5.07 -2.24 -7.90
N ILE A 62 3.85 -1.97 -8.40
CA ILE A 62 3.13 -0.72 -8.11
C ILE A 62 2.87 -0.56 -6.59
N ARG A 63 2.44 -1.64 -5.93
CA ARG A 63 2.17 -1.62 -4.49
C ARG A 63 3.46 -1.44 -3.67
N GLY A 64 4.54 -2.08 -4.10
CA GLY A 64 5.86 -2.01 -3.45
C GLY A 64 6.45 -0.61 -3.52
N GLY A 65 6.47 -0.01 -4.72
CA GLY A 65 6.93 1.37 -4.88
C GLY A 65 6.12 2.37 -4.07
N LYS A 66 4.78 2.21 -4.03
CA LYS A 66 3.93 3.04 -3.18
C LYS A 66 4.25 2.88 -1.69
N LEU A 67 4.48 1.66 -1.21
CA LEU A 67 4.86 1.40 0.18
C LEU A 67 6.19 2.08 0.51
N GLU A 68 7.19 1.95 -0.37
CA GLU A 68 8.51 2.57 -0.20
C GLU A 68 8.40 4.10 -0.12
N ASP A 69 7.59 4.71 -0.99
CA ASP A 69 7.31 6.15 -0.97
C ASP A 69 6.65 6.58 0.34
N GLU A 70 5.60 5.87 0.78
CA GLU A 70 4.86 6.18 2.02
C GLU A 70 5.75 6.01 3.27
N LEU A 71 6.58 4.97 3.32
CA LEU A 71 7.54 4.75 4.41
C LEU A 71 8.66 5.80 4.42
N THR A 72 9.18 6.17 3.25
CA THR A 72 10.20 7.22 3.14
C THR A 72 9.66 8.56 3.62
N GLN A 73 8.41 8.88 3.29
CA GLN A 73 7.73 10.08 3.80
C GLN A 73 7.56 10.05 5.31
N LEU A 74 7.14 8.90 5.88
CA LEU A 74 7.03 8.74 7.33
C LEU A 74 8.38 8.93 8.05
N ALA A 75 9.46 8.40 7.47
CA ALA A 75 10.82 8.53 8.00
C ALA A 75 11.41 9.93 7.85
N ALA A 76 10.94 10.73 6.89
CA ALA A 76 11.43 12.06 6.60
C ALA A 76 10.77 13.18 7.43
N LEU A 77 9.81 12.85 8.30
CA LEU A 77 9.14 13.82 9.16
C LEU A 77 10.14 14.45 10.15
N PRO A 78 10.26 15.80 10.21
CA PRO A 78 11.24 16.47 11.04
C PRO A 78 10.89 16.34 12.54
N ASP A 79 11.93 16.09 13.36
CA ASP A 79 11.96 16.12 14.83
C ASP A 79 10.61 15.92 15.55
N GLY A 80 10.13 14.68 15.51
CA GLY A 80 8.99 14.21 16.30
C GLY A 80 9.07 12.69 16.49
N PRO A 81 8.37 12.12 17.49
CA PRO A 81 8.26 10.67 17.60
C PRO A 81 7.58 10.14 16.33
N MET A 82 8.23 9.16 15.69
CA MET A 82 7.66 8.47 14.54
C MET A 82 6.33 7.82 14.94
N ASP A 83 5.31 8.02 14.12
CA ASP A 83 4.03 7.34 14.29
C ASP A 83 4.17 5.85 13.92
N LEU A 84 4.44 5.03 14.93
CA LEU A 84 4.61 3.58 14.78
C LEU A 84 3.31 2.89 14.39
N GLU A 85 2.16 3.42 14.79
CA GLU A 85 0.86 2.88 14.39
C GLU A 85 0.67 3.07 12.87
N GLN A 86 0.91 4.28 12.38
CA GLN A 86 0.88 4.58 10.96
C GLN A 86 1.85 3.68 10.18
N GLY A 87 3.11 3.56 10.63
CA GLY A 87 4.10 2.69 10.00
C GLY A 87 3.70 1.22 9.94
N ALA A 88 3.12 0.68 11.02
CA ALA A 88 2.63 -0.69 11.06
C ALA A 88 1.50 -0.93 10.05
N PHE A 89 0.57 0.02 9.91
CA PHE A 89 -0.53 -0.10 8.95
C PHE A 89 -0.09 0.07 7.50
N LEU A 90 0.96 0.85 7.21
CA LEU A 90 1.54 0.90 5.86
C LEU A 90 2.01 -0.49 5.42
N ILE A 91 2.79 -1.16 6.26
CA ILE A 91 3.26 -2.54 6.01
C ILE A 91 2.08 -3.51 5.90
N ALA A 92 1.11 -3.42 6.81
CA ALA A 92 -0.05 -4.30 6.81
C ALA A 92 -0.89 -4.18 5.52
N ARG A 93 -1.06 -2.95 4.99
CA ARG A 93 -1.81 -2.71 3.75
C ARG A 93 -1.11 -3.25 2.49
N TYR A 94 0.20 -3.42 2.53
CA TYR A 94 0.93 -4.08 1.45
C TYR A 94 0.54 -5.55 1.34
N ALA A 95 0.53 -6.27 2.47
CA ALA A 95 0.11 -7.67 2.53
C ALA A 95 -1.42 -7.86 2.43
N TYR A 96 -2.19 -6.89 2.93
CA TYR A 96 -3.65 -6.93 3.01
C TYR A 96 -4.27 -5.64 2.43
N PRO A 97 -4.39 -5.52 1.09
CA PRO A 97 -4.86 -4.28 0.45
C PRO A 97 -6.29 -3.85 0.86
N SER A 98 -7.13 -4.80 1.24
CA SER A 98 -8.51 -4.58 1.69
C SER A 98 -8.65 -4.31 3.19
N LEU A 99 -7.53 -4.19 3.92
CA LEU A 99 -7.54 -3.95 5.36
C LEU A 99 -8.25 -2.63 5.71
N ALA A 100 -9.29 -2.73 6.53
CA ALA A 100 -10.02 -1.57 7.04
C ALA A 100 -9.29 -0.94 8.24
N VAL A 101 -8.22 -0.18 8.00
CA VAL A 101 -7.36 0.41 9.04
C VAL A 101 -8.15 1.10 10.16
N THR A 102 -9.18 1.87 9.81
CA THR A 102 -9.99 2.62 10.78
C THR A 102 -10.62 1.76 11.88
N SER A 103 -10.99 0.51 11.58
CA SER A 103 -11.56 -0.38 12.60
C SER A 103 -10.52 -0.87 13.60
N TYR A 104 -9.26 -1.00 13.18
CA TYR A 104 -8.16 -1.39 14.04
C TYR A 104 -7.63 -0.22 14.85
N THR A 105 -7.50 0.97 14.24
CA THR A 105 -7.19 2.21 14.98
C THR A 105 -8.18 2.45 16.10
N ARG A 106 -9.50 2.34 15.84
CA ARG A 106 -10.51 2.47 16.91
C ARG A 106 -10.31 1.46 18.06
N GLN A 107 -9.95 0.23 17.75
CA GLN A 107 -9.69 -0.79 18.78
C GLN A 107 -8.42 -0.46 19.59
N LEU A 108 -7.37 0.04 18.93
CA LEU A 108 -6.15 0.48 19.60
C LEU A 108 -6.41 1.69 20.50
N ASP A 109 -7.22 2.65 20.05
CA ASP A 109 -7.65 3.80 20.85
C ASP A 109 -8.46 3.37 22.08
N GLU A 110 -9.39 2.42 21.92
CA GLU A 110 -10.16 1.85 23.04
C GLU A 110 -9.23 1.20 24.07
N MET A 111 -8.26 0.39 23.62
CA MET A 111 -7.25 -0.22 24.49
C MET A 111 -6.35 0.82 25.19
N ALA A 112 -5.94 1.87 24.48
CA ALA A 112 -5.14 2.95 25.02
C ALA A 112 -5.90 3.70 26.13
N GLN A 113 -7.19 3.99 25.91
CA GLN A 113 -8.05 4.63 26.90
C GLN A 113 -8.24 3.76 28.15
N GLU A 114 -8.49 2.45 27.98
CA GLU A 114 -8.61 1.53 29.12
C GLU A 114 -7.33 1.49 29.97
N VAL A 115 -6.16 1.51 29.33
CA VAL A 115 -4.87 1.54 30.03
C VAL A 115 -4.69 2.88 30.75
N GLN A 116 -5.04 3.99 30.11
CA GLN A 116 -4.97 5.33 30.71
C GLN A 116 -5.86 5.44 31.96
N ASP A 117 -7.08 4.93 31.89
CA ASP A 117 -8.04 4.96 33.01
C ASP A 117 -7.54 4.14 34.22
N ARG A 118 -6.81 3.04 33.96
CA ARG A 118 -6.25 2.17 35.00
C ARG A 118 -5.00 2.75 35.67
N ILE A 119 -4.17 3.47 34.91
CA ILE A 119 -2.90 4.02 35.39
C ILE A 119 -3.09 5.43 36.01
N GLY A 120 -4.13 6.17 35.62
CA GLY A 120 -4.40 7.53 36.08
C GLY A 120 -3.38 8.56 35.55
N PRO A 121 -3.51 9.85 35.90
CA PRO A 121 -2.64 10.92 35.36
C PRO A 121 -1.21 10.92 35.90
N ARG A 122 -0.80 9.87 36.63
CA ARG A 122 0.54 9.70 37.21
C ARG A 122 1.17 8.41 36.70
N ALA A 123 1.60 8.44 35.45
CA ALA A 123 2.74 7.63 35.04
C ALA A 123 3.41 8.34 33.86
N SER A 124 4.41 9.16 34.17
CA SER A 124 5.60 9.10 33.32
C SER A 124 6.08 7.65 33.42
N GLY A 125 6.28 6.97 32.29
CA GLY A 125 6.61 5.55 32.23
C GLY A 125 7.86 5.11 32.99
N GLU A 126 8.55 6.03 33.68
CA GLU A 126 9.72 5.78 34.52
C GLU A 126 9.39 5.38 35.98
N GLU A 127 8.17 5.63 36.49
CA GLU A 127 7.88 5.41 37.92
C GLU A 127 7.28 4.04 38.27
N THR A 128 6.86 3.24 37.29
CA THR A 128 6.11 2.00 37.54
C THR A 128 6.98 0.73 37.69
N ILE A 129 8.31 0.85 37.64
CA ILE A 129 9.22 -0.28 37.87
C ILE A 129 9.87 -0.12 39.25
N LYS A 130 9.20 -0.64 40.30
CA LYS A 130 9.88 -1.02 41.54
C LYS A 130 9.15 -2.13 42.28
#